data_AF-A0A645A910-F1
#
_entry.id   AF-A0A645A910-F1
#
_cell.length_a   1.000
_cell.length_b   1.000
_cell.length_c   1.000
_cell.angle_alpha   90.00
_cell.angle_beta   90.00
_cell.angle_gamma   90.00
#
_symmetry.space_group_name_H-M   'P 1'
#
loop_
_entity.id
_entity.type
_entity.pdbx_description
1 polymer ?
#
loop_
_entity_poly.entity_id
_entity_poly.type
_entity_poly.pdbx_seq_one_letter_code
_entity_poly.pdbx_strand_id
1 'polypeptide(L)'
;MRIYKKATIITGIMTAASFIGAFILNFSVYIDAFWCNALLGVFGSSLLTFMMSVISYRVERRKTFEGFSYSTKAILHDLNKYQTSWSLEEKIDFFLNYHDISRIDWDRYYGDFCFLFDVSKKNIQYIYSIIYQPILELNQSINYHIWHFRWYKDGSGRNEKVISQFIKELEELIIETTMTTYQDGNMPSDDKEKFTMTSSKNKIVDSTLRELNGEYYRLMYGNRMYRKSQVKEKTQ
;
A
#
# COMPACT_ATOMS: atom_id res chain seq x y z
N MET A 1 -4.31 6.49 -12.98
CA MET A 1 -3.46 7.71 -12.81
C MET A 1 -2.58 8.13 -14.03
N ARG A 2 -1.95 7.20 -14.77
CA ARG A 2 -0.93 7.53 -15.81
C ARG A 2 -1.41 8.52 -16.88
N ILE A 3 -2.65 8.35 -17.36
CA ILE A 3 -3.24 9.21 -18.40
C ILE A 3 -3.34 10.65 -17.90
N TYR A 4 -3.89 10.86 -16.70
CA TYR A 4 -3.99 12.19 -16.10
C TYR A 4 -2.62 12.84 -15.84
N LYS A 5 -1.61 12.06 -15.42
CA LYS A 5 -0.23 12.56 -15.31
C LYS A 5 0.26 13.14 -16.64
N LYS A 6 0.10 12.39 -17.74
CA LYS A 6 0.51 12.84 -19.07
C LYS A 6 -0.27 14.08 -19.50
N ALA A 7 -1.58 14.09 -19.29
CA ALA A 7 -2.44 15.23 -19.59
C ALA A 7 -1.98 16.50 -18.84
N THR A 8 -1.70 16.41 -17.55
CA THR A 8 -1.19 17.53 -16.73
C THR A 8 0.15 18.04 -17.23
N ILE A 9 1.08 17.17 -17.63
CA ILE A 9 2.38 17.60 -18.16
C ILE A 9 2.20 18.32 -19.51
N ILE A 10 1.46 17.73 -20.45
CA ILE A 10 1.25 18.29 -21.79
C ILE A 10 0.54 19.64 -21.71
N THR A 11 -0.57 19.71 -20.98
CA THR A 11 -1.34 20.95 -20.83
C THR A 11 -0.54 22.02 -20.10
N GLY A 12 0.25 21.66 -19.08
CA GLY A 12 1.15 22.59 -18.41
C GLY A 12 2.22 23.19 -19.34
N ILE A 13 2.80 22.37 -20.23
CA ILE A 13 3.75 22.85 -21.25
C ILE A 13 3.04 23.79 -22.25
N MET A 14 1.86 23.43 -22.74
CA MET A 14 1.08 24.27 -23.66
C MET A 14 0.73 25.63 -23.04
N THR A 15 0.32 25.64 -21.78
CA THR A 15 0.02 26.88 -21.04
C THR A 15 1.26 27.74 -20.86
N ALA A 16 2.40 27.15 -20.48
CA ALA A 16 3.65 27.91 -20.35
C ALA A 16 4.14 28.47 -21.69
N ALA A 17 4.13 27.65 -22.75
CA ALA A 17 4.61 28.05 -24.07
C ALA A 17 3.74 29.15 -24.70
N SER A 18 2.42 29.05 -24.60
CA SER A 18 1.49 30.08 -25.10
C SER A 18 1.63 31.39 -24.34
N PHE A 19 1.81 31.34 -23.02
CA PHE A 19 2.06 32.53 -22.19
C PHE A 19 3.38 33.22 -22.54
N ILE A 20 4.48 32.45 -22.61
CA ILE A 20 5.81 32.97 -22.95
C ILE A 20 5.80 33.55 -24.37
N GLY A 21 5.17 32.86 -25.33
CA GLY A 21 5.04 33.35 -26.70
C GLY A 21 4.28 34.67 -26.78
N ALA A 22 3.12 34.77 -26.11
CA ALA A 22 2.35 36.02 -26.07
C ALA A 22 3.16 37.17 -25.42
N PHE A 23 3.88 36.87 -24.34
CA PHE A 23 4.73 37.84 -23.66
C PHE A 23 5.85 38.39 -24.57
N ILE A 24 6.58 37.51 -25.26
CA ILE A 24 7.66 37.91 -26.18
C ILE A 24 7.11 38.72 -27.36
N LEU A 25 6.00 38.29 -27.96
CA LEU A 25 5.39 39.01 -29.08
C LEU A 25 4.93 40.41 -28.70
N ASN A 26 4.34 40.57 -27.52
CA ASN A 26 3.80 41.84 -27.04
C ASN A 26 4.90 42.82 -26.59
N PHE A 27 5.97 42.34 -25.96
CA PHE A 27 6.97 43.21 -25.33
C PHE A 27 8.31 43.29 -26.07
N SER A 28 8.68 42.30 -26.89
CA SER A 28 10.01 42.25 -27.53
C SER A 28 9.98 42.50 -29.03
N VAL A 29 8.97 42.02 -29.74
CA VAL A 29 8.98 42.01 -31.22
C VAL A 29 7.96 42.98 -31.84
N TYR A 30 7.01 43.49 -31.06
CA TYR A 30 5.95 44.42 -31.52
C TYR A 30 5.26 43.92 -32.81
N ILE A 31 4.95 42.62 -32.87
CA ILE A 31 4.19 42.02 -33.97
C ILE A 31 2.71 42.42 -33.87
N ASP A 32 2.01 42.40 -35.00
CA ASP A 32 0.58 42.64 -35.12
C ASP A 32 -0.24 41.95 -34.00
N ALA A 33 -1.19 42.72 -33.43
CA ALA A 33 -2.00 42.36 -32.27
C ALA A 33 -2.78 41.06 -32.45
N PHE A 34 -3.04 40.67 -33.69
CA PHE A 34 -3.68 39.40 -34.04
C PHE A 34 -2.99 38.18 -33.42
N TRP A 35 -1.67 38.03 -33.57
CA TRP A 35 -0.94 36.86 -33.07
C TRP A 35 -0.85 36.82 -31.54
N CYS A 36 -0.75 38.00 -30.92
CA CYS A 36 -0.81 38.13 -29.46
C CYS A 36 -2.17 37.67 -28.92
N ASN A 37 -3.27 38.16 -29.52
CA ASN A 37 -4.63 37.78 -29.15
C ASN A 37 -4.90 36.29 -29.38
N ALA A 38 -4.39 35.71 -30.47
CA ALA A 38 -4.50 34.28 -30.75
C ALA A 38 -3.79 33.44 -29.67
N LEU A 39 -2.55 33.79 -29.29
CA LEU A 39 -1.81 33.09 -28.24
C LEU A 39 -2.45 33.26 -26.85
N LEU A 40 -3.02 34.44 -26.54
CA LEU A 40 -3.78 34.66 -25.32
C LEU A 40 -5.05 33.78 -25.27
N GLY A 41 -5.72 33.59 -26.41
CA GLY A 41 -6.84 32.64 -26.53
C GLY A 41 -6.41 31.21 -26.22
N VAL A 42 -5.33 30.74 -26.84
CA VAL A 42 -4.75 29.40 -26.58
C VAL A 42 -4.30 29.26 -25.12
N PHE A 43 -3.71 30.30 -24.54
CA PHE A 43 -3.33 30.34 -23.14
C PHE A 43 -4.55 30.16 -22.23
N GLY A 44 -5.63 30.90 -22.44
CA GLY A 44 -6.85 30.78 -21.65
C GLY A 44 -7.45 29.37 -21.70
N SER A 45 -7.59 28.79 -22.90
CA SER A 45 -8.14 27.44 -23.07
C SER A 45 -7.23 26.36 -22.46
N SER A 46 -5.91 26.46 -22.67
CA SER A 46 -4.95 25.50 -22.12
C SER A 46 -4.85 25.60 -20.60
N LEU A 47 -4.90 26.80 -20.01
CA LEU A 47 -4.87 27.02 -18.56
C LEU A 47 -6.08 26.37 -17.88
N LEU A 48 -7.28 26.54 -18.43
CA LEU A 48 -8.48 25.90 -17.91
C LEU A 48 -8.35 24.37 -17.95
N THR A 49 -7.86 23.85 -19.08
CA THR A 49 -7.64 22.39 -19.25
C THR A 49 -6.56 21.87 -18.31
N PHE A 50 -5.50 22.64 -18.09
CA PHE A 50 -4.45 22.32 -17.13
C PHE A 50 -5.02 22.22 -15.72
N MET A 51 -5.80 23.22 -15.28
CA MET A 51 -6.48 23.20 -13.97
C MET A 51 -7.37 21.97 -13.81
N MET A 52 -8.18 21.65 -14.82
CA MET A 52 -9.03 20.45 -14.81
C MET A 52 -8.19 19.17 -14.71
N SER A 53 -7.10 19.06 -15.49
CA SER A 53 -6.23 17.88 -15.46
C SER A 53 -5.56 17.69 -14.09
N VAL A 54 -5.17 18.77 -13.41
CA VAL A 54 -4.59 18.74 -12.06
C VAL A 54 -5.61 18.21 -11.06
N ILE A 55 -6.86 18.66 -11.15
CA ILE A 55 -7.96 18.17 -10.29
C ILE A 55 -8.21 16.69 -10.57
N SER A 56 -8.37 16.29 -11.83
CA SER A 56 -8.57 14.89 -12.21
C SER A 56 -7.44 13.98 -11.74
N TYR A 57 -6.18 14.43 -11.87
CA TYR A 57 -5.03 13.70 -11.33
C TYR A 57 -5.13 13.54 -9.81
N ARG A 58 -5.51 14.59 -9.06
CA ARG A 58 -5.66 14.51 -7.60
C ARG A 58 -6.78 13.56 -7.18
N VAL A 59 -7.92 13.60 -7.86
CA VAL A 59 -9.05 12.70 -7.61
C VAL A 59 -8.63 11.25 -7.86
N GLU A 60 -8.05 10.98 -9.03
CA GLU A 60 -7.59 9.65 -9.40
C GLU A 60 -6.49 9.15 -8.45
N ARG A 61 -5.53 10.01 -8.08
CA ARG A 61 -4.50 9.68 -7.09
C ARG A 61 -5.16 9.23 -5.78
N ARG A 62 -6.10 10.01 -5.26
CA ARG A 62 -6.79 9.68 -4.01
C ARG A 62 -7.53 8.35 -4.12
N LYS A 63 -8.24 8.12 -5.22
CA LYS A 63 -8.95 6.86 -5.49
C LYS A 63 -7.99 5.66 -5.53
N THR A 64 -6.84 5.77 -6.20
CA THR A 64 -5.83 4.70 -6.24
C THR A 64 -5.26 4.41 -4.85
N PHE A 65 -4.92 5.45 -4.08
CA PHE A 65 -4.42 5.29 -2.71
C PHE A 65 -5.44 4.66 -1.76
N GLU A 66 -6.68 5.15 -1.78
CA GLU A 66 -7.75 4.62 -0.94
C GLU A 66 -8.11 3.20 -1.37
N GLY A 67 -8.24 2.94 -2.67
CA GLY A 67 -8.49 1.61 -3.23
C GLY A 67 -7.43 0.59 -2.82
N PHE A 68 -6.14 0.91 -2.99
CA PHE A 68 -5.05 0.04 -2.53
C PHE A 68 -5.11 -0.19 -1.02
N SER A 69 -5.38 0.85 -0.22
CA SER A 69 -5.47 0.72 1.24
C SER A 69 -6.62 -0.19 1.66
N TYR A 70 -7.80 -0.04 1.07
CA TYR A 70 -8.96 -0.87 1.39
C TYR A 70 -8.76 -2.31 0.96
N SER A 71 -8.28 -2.56 -0.26
CA SER A 71 -7.96 -3.92 -0.71
C SER A 71 -6.86 -4.57 0.14
N THR A 72 -5.83 -3.81 0.54
CA THR A 72 -4.80 -4.31 1.47
C THR A 72 -5.43 -4.67 2.82
N LYS A 73 -6.26 -3.80 3.40
CA LYS A 73 -6.94 -4.07 4.68
C LYS A 73 -7.84 -5.30 4.63
N ALA A 74 -8.50 -5.56 3.50
CA ALA A 74 -9.28 -6.77 3.31
C ALA A 74 -8.39 -8.03 3.36
N ILE A 75 -7.29 -8.04 2.61
CA ILE A 75 -6.29 -9.13 2.64
C ILE A 75 -5.76 -9.34 4.06
N LEU A 76 -5.40 -8.26 4.76
CA LEU A 76 -4.90 -8.33 6.13
C LEU A 76 -5.96 -8.83 7.11
N HIS A 77 -7.22 -8.46 6.92
CA HIS A 77 -8.33 -8.95 7.75
C HIS A 77 -8.48 -10.47 7.62
N ASP A 78 -8.42 -11.00 6.40
CA ASP A 78 -8.46 -12.45 6.18
C ASP A 78 -7.22 -13.15 6.72
N LEU A 79 -6.04 -12.55 6.51
CA LEU A 79 -4.78 -13.07 7.03
C LEU A 79 -4.75 -13.13 8.57
N ASN A 80 -5.37 -12.14 9.23
CA ASN A 80 -5.45 -12.05 10.69
C ASN A 80 -6.39 -13.09 11.33
N LYS A 81 -7.20 -13.80 10.53
CA LYS A 81 -8.05 -14.88 11.06
C LYS A 81 -7.24 -16.12 11.47
N TYR A 82 -6.00 -16.25 10.97
CA TYR A 82 -5.14 -17.38 11.26
C TYR A 82 -4.86 -17.58 12.76
N GLN A 83 -4.95 -18.81 13.25
CA GLN A 83 -4.60 -19.15 14.63
C GLN A 83 -3.56 -20.29 14.67
N THR A 84 -2.51 -20.10 15.48
CA THR A 84 -1.44 -21.09 15.64
C THR A 84 -1.90 -22.36 16.36
N SER A 85 -2.94 -22.27 17.17
CA SER A 85 -3.51 -23.37 17.95
C SER A 85 -4.39 -24.32 17.14
N TRP A 86 -4.68 -24.00 15.88
CA TRP A 86 -5.49 -24.84 15.01
C TRP A 86 -4.83 -26.20 14.72
N SER A 87 -5.69 -27.19 14.48
CA SER A 87 -5.28 -28.49 13.97
C SER A 87 -4.65 -28.37 12.58
N LEU A 88 -3.94 -29.43 12.16
CA LEU A 88 -3.32 -29.47 10.84
C LEU A 88 -4.35 -29.24 9.72
N GLU A 89 -5.53 -29.86 9.82
CA GLU A 89 -6.58 -29.73 8.82
C GLU A 89 -7.16 -28.32 8.73
N GLU A 90 -7.42 -27.67 9.88
CA GLU A 90 -7.91 -26.30 9.93
C GLU A 90 -6.90 -25.31 9.33
N LYS A 91 -5.60 -25.51 9.57
CA LYS A 91 -4.53 -24.70 8.96
C LYS A 91 -4.47 -24.88 7.45
N ILE A 92 -4.62 -26.10 6.96
CA ILE A 92 -4.71 -26.39 5.52
C ILE A 92 -5.91 -25.67 4.90
N ASP A 93 -7.08 -25.82 5.51
CA ASP A 93 -8.32 -25.21 5.02
C ASP A 93 -8.22 -23.68 4.99
N PHE A 94 -7.57 -23.09 5.99
CA PHE A 94 -7.27 -21.66 5.98
C PHE A 94 -6.44 -21.25 4.75
N PHE A 95 -5.32 -21.92 4.47
CA PHE A 95 -4.45 -21.53 3.36
C PHE A 95 -5.10 -21.75 1.99
N LEU A 96 -5.91 -22.81 1.84
CA LEU A 96 -6.72 -23.03 0.64
C LEU A 96 -7.74 -21.90 0.45
N ASN A 97 -8.52 -21.58 1.49
CA ASN A 97 -9.51 -20.49 1.44
C ASN A 97 -8.85 -19.13 1.17
N TYR A 98 -7.71 -18.86 1.82
CA TYR A 98 -6.96 -17.62 1.62
C TYR A 98 -6.41 -17.53 0.19
N HIS A 99 -5.91 -18.63 -0.38
CA HIS A 99 -5.42 -18.65 -1.77
C HIS A 99 -6.51 -18.26 -2.76
N ASP A 100 -7.75 -18.72 -2.55
CA ASP A 100 -8.87 -18.47 -3.46
C ASP A 100 -9.41 -17.03 -3.40
N ILE A 101 -8.95 -16.20 -2.45
CA ILE A 101 -9.32 -14.77 -2.38
C ILE A 101 -8.77 -14.03 -3.61
N SER A 102 -9.64 -13.36 -4.35
CA SER A 102 -9.22 -12.52 -5.48
C SER A 102 -8.39 -11.33 -5.01
N ARG A 103 -7.20 -11.18 -5.60
CA ARG A 103 -6.26 -10.06 -5.37
C ARG A 103 -6.16 -9.11 -6.56
N ILE A 104 -7.02 -9.30 -7.57
CA ILE A 104 -6.98 -8.57 -8.84
C ILE A 104 -7.07 -7.05 -8.61
N ASP A 105 -7.99 -6.60 -7.75
CA ASP A 105 -8.13 -5.17 -7.49
C ASP A 105 -6.93 -4.60 -6.73
N TRP A 106 -6.34 -5.37 -5.82
CA TRP A 106 -5.14 -4.98 -5.09
C TRP A 106 -3.95 -4.77 -6.05
N ASP A 107 -3.71 -5.74 -6.94
CA ASP A 107 -2.68 -5.66 -7.98
C ASP A 107 -2.95 -4.52 -8.98
N ARG A 108 -4.21 -4.34 -9.37
CA ARG A 108 -4.64 -3.24 -10.24
C ARG A 108 -4.31 -1.89 -9.62
N TYR A 109 -4.72 -1.64 -8.37
CA TYR A 109 -4.45 -0.38 -7.69
C TYR A 109 -2.95 -0.13 -7.53
N TYR A 110 -2.17 -1.17 -7.21
CA TYR A 110 -0.72 -1.05 -7.18
C TYR A 110 -0.15 -0.65 -8.56
N GLY A 111 -0.57 -1.32 -9.64
CA GLY A 111 -0.13 -1.03 -11.01
C GLY A 111 -0.53 0.37 -11.51
N ASP A 112 -1.61 0.92 -10.97
CA ASP A 112 -2.13 2.25 -11.29
C ASP A 112 -1.32 3.40 -10.66
N PHE A 113 -0.49 3.14 -9.64
CA PHE A 113 0.35 4.18 -9.04
C PHE A 113 1.23 4.86 -10.09
N CYS A 114 1.07 6.17 -10.22
CA CYS A 114 1.91 6.97 -11.11
C CYS A 114 2.04 8.40 -10.62
N PHE A 115 3.11 8.67 -9.87
CA PHE A 115 3.32 9.97 -9.25
C PHE A 115 3.77 11.04 -10.25
N LEU A 116 3.20 12.23 -10.14
CA LEU A 116 3.75 13.46 -10.71
C LEU A 116 5.09 13.78 -10.03
N PHE A 117 6.10 14.10 -10.85
CA PHE A 117 7.43 14.54 -10.41
C PHE A 117 8.22 13.56 -9.50
N ASP A 118 7.84 12.29 -9.44
CA ASP A 118 8.64 11.25 -8.75
C ASP A 118 9.76 10.71 -9.66
N VAL A 119 10.76 11.56 -9.90
CA VAL A 119 11.88 11.27 -10.82
C VAL A 119 12.70 10.06 -10.36
N SER A 120 12.81 9.83 -9.05
CA SER A 120 13.59 8.74 -8.46
C SER A 120 12.76 7.50 -8.13
N LYS A 121 11.46 7.49 -8.41
CA LYS A 121 10.53 6.39 -8.08
C LYS A 121 10.52 6.02 -6.59
N LYS A 122 10.89 6.95 -5.70
CA LYS A 122 11.04 6.66 -4.27
C LYS A 122 9.71 6.26 -3.63
N ASN A 123 8.62 6.91 -4.01
CA ASN A 123 7.32 6.66 -3.40
C ASN A 123 6.79 5.28 -3.80
N ILE A 124 6.90 4.93 -5.08
CA ILE A 124 6.45 3.62 -5.55
C ILE A 124 7.35 2.49 -5.02
N GLN A 125 8.67 2.72 -4.91
CA GLN A 125 9.59 1.75 -4.30
C GLN A 125 9.30 1.54 -2.80
N TYR A 126 8.97 2.60 -2.07
CA TYR A 126 8.53 2.50 -0.67
C TYR A 126 7.26 1.65 -0.58
N ILE A 127 6.21 1.96 -1.35
CA ILE A 127 4.95 1.19 -1.33
C ILE A 127 5.20 -0.28 -1.69
N TYR A 128 6.07 -0.52 -2.68
CA TYR A 128 6.45 -1.86 -3.09
C TYR A 128 7.12 -2.63 -1.94
N SER A 129 8.25 -2.13 -1.46
CA SER A 129 9.11 -2.85 -0.49
C SER A 129 8.45 -3.05 0.87
N ILE A 130 7.66 -2.07 1.32
CA ILE A 130 7.14 -2.07 2.69
C ILE A 130 5.76 -2.74 2.79
N ILE A 131 4.93 -2.64 1.75
CA ILE A 131 3.53 -3.10 1.81
C ILE A 131 3.26 -4.22 0.79
N TYR A 132 3.59 -3.99 -0.48
CA TYR A 132 3.22 -4.92 -1.55
C TYR A 132 4.02 -6.22 -1.50
N GLN A 133 5.35 -6.10 -1.38
CA GLN A 133 6.29 -7.22 -1.46
C GLN A 133 6.09 -8.25 -0.35
N PRO A 134 5.93 -7.90 0.95
CA PRO A 134 5.74 -8.90 2.00
C PRO A 134 4.49 -9.75 1.80
N ILE A 135 3.39 -9.14 1.34
CA ILE A 135 2.14 -9.85 1.04
C ILE A 135 2.31 -10.71 -0.22
N LEU A 136 2.99 -10.19 -1.25
CA LEU A 136 3.27 -10.93 -2.48
C LEU A 136 4.10 -12.18 -2.21
N GLU A 137 5.19 -12.06 -1.44
CA GLU A 137 6.07 -13.18 -1.08
C GLU A 137 5.31 -14.25 -0.31
N LEU A 138 4.48 -13.86 0.67
CA LEU A 138 3.59 -14.80 1.35
C LEU A 138 2.66 -15.53 0.36
N ASN A 139 2.02 -14.79 -0.54
CA ASN A 139 1.10 -15.40 -1.52
C ASN A 139 1.83 -16.38 -2.45
N GLN A 140 3.06 -16.07 -2.85
CA GLN A 140 3.89 -16.96 -3.66
C GLN A 140 4.26 -18.23 -2.90
N SER A 141 4.68 -18.11 -1.64
CA SER A 141 4.97 -19.25 -0.78
C SER A 141 3.74 -20.14 -0.57
N ILE A 142 2.57 -19.54 -0.32
CA ILE A 142 1.30 -20.30 -0.21
C ILE A 142 1.05 -21.03 -1.52
N ASN A 143 1.06 -20.32 -2.65
CA ASN A 143 0.79 -20.90 -3.97
C ASN A 143 1.71 -22.09 -4.31
N TYR A 144 2.98 -22.04 -3.87
CA TYR A 144 3.92 -23.14 -4.02
C TYR A 144 3.46 -24.43 -3.30
N HIS A 145 2.81 -24.31 -2.14
CA HIS A 145 2.34 -25.45 -1.35
C HIS A 145 0.87 -25.86 -1.60
N ILE A 146 0.07 -25.05 -2.31
CA ILE A 146 -1.38 -25.29 -2.47
C ILE A 146 -1.71 -26.66 -3.08
N TRP A 147 -0.93 -27.11 -4.08
CA TRP A 147 -1.16 -28.42 -4.68
C TRP A 147 -0.96 -29.57 -3.67
N HIS A 148 0.03 -29.45 -2.78
CA HIS A 148 0.25 -30.43 -1.73
C HIS A 148 -0.89 -30.46 -0.70
N PHE A 149 -1.44 -29.29 -0.38
CA PHE A 149 -2.62 -29.18 0.49
C PHE A 149 -3.87 -29.83 -0.14
N ARG A 150 -4.07 -29.65 -1.45
CA ARG A 150 -5.17 -30.32 -2.18
C ARG A 150 -5.02 -31.85 -2.17
N TRP A 151 -3.83 -32.38 -2.46
CA TRP A 151 -3.54 -33.82 -2.40
C TRP A 151 -3.63 -34.43 -1.00
N TYR A 152 -3.38 -33.61 0.02
CA TYR A 152 -3.59 -34.06 1.40
C TYR A 152 -5.10 -34.21 1.68
N LYS A 153 -5.93 -33.24 1.25
CA LYS A 153 -7.38 -33.25 1.46
C LYS A 153 -8.11 -34.34 0.66
N ASP A 154 -7.65 -34.66 -0.55
CA ASP A 154 -8.25 -35.71 -1.39
C ASP A 154 -7.78 -37.14 -1.02
N GLY A 155 -6.79 -37.26 -0.13
CA GLY A 155 -6.26 -38.52 0.38
C GLY A 155 -5.23 -39.20 -0.53
N SER A 156 -4.91 -38.64 -1.70
CA SER A 156 -3.96 -39.21 -2.66
C SER A 156 -2.48 -39.04 -2.29
N GLY A 157 -2.18 -38.09 -1.39
CA GLY A 157 -0.81 -37.72 -1.00
C GLY A 157 -0.63 -37.54 0.51
N ARG A 158 -1.15 -38.45 1.33
CA ARG A 158 -1.18 -38.29 2.80
C ARG A 158 0.20 -38.49 3.45
N ASN A 159 0.96 -37.40 3.58
CA ASN A 159 2.21 -37.35 4.35
C ASN A 159 2.16 -36.20 5.37
N GLU A 160 1.66 -36.48 6.57
CA GLU A 160 1.46 -35.50 7.64
C GLU A 160 2.74 -34.77 8.05
N LYS A 161 3.89 -35.46 8.03
CA LYS A 161 5.19 -34.86 8.38
C LYS A 161 5.58 -33.76 7.41
N VAL A 162 5.44 -34.02 6.10
CA VAL A 162 5.77 -33.05 5.04
C VAL A 162 4.81 -31.87 5.06
N ILE A 163 3.51 -32.12 5.22
CA ILE A 163 2.50 -31.06 5.26
C ILE A 163 2.67 -30.17 6.51
N SER A 164 3.01 -30.77 7.65
CA SER A 164 3.34 -30.01 8.87
C SER A 164 4.56 -29.11 8.68
N GLN A 165 5.57 -29.58 7.94
CA GLN A 165 6.76 -28.79 7.62
C GLN A 165 6.41 -27.59 6.72
N PHE A 166 5.58 -27.78 5.69
CA PHE A 166 5.12 -26.67 4.84
C PHE A 166 4.29 -25.65 5.62
N ILE A 167 3.42 -26.10 6.52
CA ILE A 167 2.66 -25.20 7.39
C ILE A 167 3.60 -24.42 8.30
N LYS A 168 4.62 -25.06 8.87
CA LYS A 168 5.61 -24.39 9.70
C LYS A 168 6.37 -23.31 8.92
N GLU A 169 6.77 -23.58 7.69
CA GLU A 169 7.40 -22.60 6.79
C GLU A 169 6.50 -21.38 6.55
N LEU A 170 5.20 -21.60 6.30
CA LEU A 170 4.24 -20.51 6.15
C LEU A 170 3.96 -19.76 7.46
N GLU A 171 3.91 -20.47 8.60
CA GLU A 171 3.74 -19.87 9.92
C GLU A 171 4.92 -18.97 10.28
N GLU A 172 6.15 -19.37 9.99
CA GLU A 172 7.35 -18.55 10.21
C GLU A 172 7.32 -17.24 9.40
N LEU A 173 6.61 -17.21 8.26
CA LEU A 173 6.41 -16.01 7.45
C LEU A 173 5.35 -15.07 8.01
N ILE A 174 4.34 -15.56 8.72
CA ILE A 174 3.21 -14.75 9.18
C ILE A 174 3.21 -14.48 10.69
N ILE A 175 3.72 -15.38 11.52
CA ILE A 175 3.70 -15.27 12.98
C ILE A 175 5.05 -14.79 13.52
N GLU A 176 4.98 -13.86 14.47
CA GLU A 176 6.07 -13.50 15.35
C GLU A 176 5.63 -13.76 16.79
N THR A 177 6.46 -14.47 17.54
CA THR A 177 6.25 -14.74 18.96
C THR A 177 7.27 -13.97 19.78
N THR A 178 6.80 -13.06 20.63
CA THR A 178 7.63 -12.30 21.56
C THR A 178 7.42 -12.79 22.98
N MET A 179 8.51 -12.89 23.74
CA MET A 179 8.49 -13.24 25.16
C MET A 179 8.82 -12.00 25.97
N THR A 180 7.90 -11.55 26.81
CA THR A 180 8.13 -10.45 27.76
C THR A 180 8.15 -11.00 29.18
N THR A 181 9.28 -10.82 29.85
CA THR A 181 9.42 -11.17 31.26
C THR A 181 9.11 -9.95 32.11
N TYR A 182 8.06 -10.05 32.92
CA TYR A 182 7.74 -9.02 33.92
C TYR A 182 8.38 -9.42 35.25
N GLN A 183 8.94 -8.44 35.94
CA GLN A 183 9.34 -8.59 37.33
C GLN A 183 8.30 -7.93 38.21
N ASP A 184 7.76 -8.66 39.18
CA ASP A 184 6.88 -8.07 40.19
C ASP A 184 7.67 -7.03 41.00
N GLY A 185 7.16 -5.79 41.00
CA GLY A 185 7.78 -4.65 41.68
C GLY A 185 7.52 -4.62 43.19
N ASN A 186 6.62 -5.45 43.71
CA ASN A 186 6.12 -5.37 45.08
C ASN A 186 6.64 -6.46 46.04
N MET A 187 7.57 -7.33 45.62
CA MET A 187 8.08 -8.43 46.45
C MET A 187 9.57 -8.24 46.85
N PRO A 188 9.98 -8.57 48.10
CA PRO A 188 11.38 -8.47 48.54
C PRO A 188 12.33 -9.29 47.67
N SER A 189 13.56 -8.83 47.58
CA SER A 189 14.55 -9.15 46.53
C SER A 189 14.95 -10.61 46.33
N ASP A 190 14.62 -11.54 47.22
CA ASP A 190 15.06 -12.95 47.14
C ASP A 190 14.01 -13.89 46.51
N ASP A 191 12.73 -13.49 46.45
CA ASP A 191 11.60 -14.31 45.97
C ASP A 191 10.82 -13.65 44.81
N LYS A 192 11.52 -12.97 43.88
CA LYS A 192 10.85 -12.36 42.72
C LYS A 192 10.39 -13.42 41.73
N GLU A 193 9.12 -13.80 41.78
CA GLU A 193 8.49 -14.57 40.71
C GLU A 193 8.56 -13.79 39.39
N LYS A 194 9.30 -14.35 38.43
CA LYS A 194 9.37 -13.83 37.06
C LYS A 194 8.24 -14.45 36.27
N PHE A 195 7.19 -13.69 35.98
CA PHE A 195 6.16 -14.17 35.06
C PHE A 195 6.56 -13.86 33.62
N THR A 196 6.63 -14.90 32.79
CA THR A 196 6.94 -14.79 31.37
C THR A 196 5.64 -14.85 30.58
N MET A 197 5.31 -13.76 29.89
CA MET A 197 4.17 -13.69 29.00
C MET A 197 4.65 -13.91 27.57
N THR A 198 4.04 -14.88 26.89
CA THR A 198 4.30 -15.13 25.46
C THR A 198 3.17 -14.52 24.66
N SER A 199 3.48 -13.64 23.71
CA SER A 199 2.51 -13.03 22.81
C SER A 199 2.86 -13.39 21.37
N SER A 200 1.91 -13.98 20.65
CA SER A 200 2.05 -14.27 19.23
C SER A 200 1.14 -13.32 18.44
N LYS A 201 1.69 -12.70 17.40
CA LYS A 201 0.94 -11.80 16.51
C LYS A 201 1.28 -12.10 15.06
N ASN A 202 0.37 -11.71 14.16
CA ASN A 202 0.66 -11.74 12.74
C ASN A 202 1.54 -10.53 12.37
N LYS A 203 2.82 -10.78 12.08
CA LYS A 203 3.81 -9.73 11.85
C LYS A 203 3.54 -8.95 10.57
N ILE A 204 3.06 -9.62 9.51
CA ILE A 204 2.70 -8.97 8.24
C ILE A 204 1.51 -8.04 8.46
N VAL A 205 0.50 -8.50 9.20
CA VAL A 205 -0.68 -7.67 9.53
C VAL A 205 -0.26 -6.45 10.36
N ASP A 206 0.49 -6.65 11.44
CA ASP A 206 0.91 -5.55 12.32
C ASP A 206 1.80 -4.52 11.59
N SER A 207 2.84 -4.99 10.89
CA SER A 207 3.76 -4.09 10.17
C SER A 207 3.03 -3.34 9.06
N THR A 208 2.18 -4.02 8.29
CA THR A 208 1.48 -3.39 7.16
C THR A 208 0.42 -2.41 7.63
N LEU A 209 -0.36 -2.74 8.68
CA LEU A 209 -1.35 -1.82 9.23
C LEU A 209 -0.69 -0.55 9.79
N ARG A 210 0.46 -0.71 10.47
CA ARG A 210 1.25 0.42 10.98
C ARG A 210 1.68 1.34 9.84
N GLU A 211 2.16 0.78 8.74
CA GLU A 211 2.61 1.55 7.58
C GLU A 211 1.45 2.21 6.83
N LEU A 212 0.31 1.52 6.69
CA LEU A 212 -0.92 2.06 6.11
C LEU A 212 -1.45 3.28 6.88
N ASN A 213 -1.31 3.29 8.20
CA ASN A 213 -1.71 4.40 9.07
C ASN A 213 -0.58 5.43 9.30
N GLY A 214 0.65 5.08 8.94
CA GLY A 214 1.86 5.88 9.07
C GLY A 214 2.22 6.61 7.78
N GLU A 215 3.35 6.23 7.19
CA GLU A 215 3.92 6.96 6.08
C GLU A 215 3.09 6.85 4.80
N TYR A 216 2.41 5.72 4.57
CA TYR A 216 1.44 5.59 3.50
C TYR A 216 0.28 6.59 3.64
N TYR A 217 -0.25 6.79 4.85
CA TYR A 217 -1.30 7.78 5.11
C TYR A 217 -0.81 9.20 4.83
N ARG A 218 0.44 9.51 5.20
CA ARG A 218 1.09 10.79 4.87
C ARG A 218 1.22 10.97 3.37
N LEU A 219 1.62 9.95 2.62
CA LEU A 219 1.69 9.99 1.16
C LEU A 219 0.31 10.16 0.51
N MET A 220 -0.75 9.60 1.10
CA MET A 220 -2.11 9.70 0.59
C MET A 220 -2.71 11.10 0.79
N TYR A 221 -2.72 11.62 2.02
CA TYR A 221 -3.44 12.85 2.38
C TYR A 221 -2.54 14.08 2.60
N GLY A 222 -1.23 13.89 2.67
CA GLY A 222 -0.25 14.94 2.94
C GLY A 222 -0.03 15.25 4.42
N ASN A 223 1.06 15.98 4.70
CA ASN A 223 1.56 16.26 6.05
C ASN A 223 0.51 16.88 7.00
N ARG A 224 -0.38 17.75 6.49
CA ARG A 224 -1.37 18.44 7.32
C ARG A 224 -2.39 17.47 7.93
N MET A 225 -2.89 16.54 7.13
CA MET A 225 -3.85 15.55 7.61
C MET A 225 -3.19 14.49 8.49
N TYR A 226 -1.97 14.07 8.13
CA TYR A 226 -1.18 13.15 8.94
C TYR A 226 -0.91 13.69 10.36
N ARG A 227 -0.49 14.96 10.50
CA ARG A 227 -0.30 15.55 11.83
C ARG A 227 -1.60 15.58 12.64
N LYS A 228 -2.74 15.82 12.00
CA LYS A 228 -4.05 15.81 12.67
C LYS A 228 -4.46 14.41 13.14
N SER A 229 -4.17 13.36 12.37
CA SER A 229 -4.49 11.99 12.80
C SER A 229 -3.62 11.56 13.98
N GLN A 230 -2.33 11.89 13.97
CA GLN A 230 -1.40 11.59 15.06
C GLN A 230 -1.75 12.28 16.39
N VAL A 231 -2.30 13.50 16.35
CA VAL A 231 -2.77 14.19 17.55
C VAL A 231 -4.00 13.50 18.14
N LYS A 232 -4.93 13.01 17.29
CA LYS A 232 -6.11 12.28 17.76
C LYS A 232 -5.76 10.95 18.42
N GLU A 233 -4.81 10.19 17.86
CA GLU A 233 -4.35 8.93 18.45
C GLU A 233 -3.71 9.11 19.83
N LYS A 234 -3.13 10.29 20.15
CA LYS A 234 -2.53 10.56 21.47
C LYS A 234 -3.52 11.03 22.53
N THR A 235 -4.76 11.33 22.15
CA THR A 235 -5.79 11.87 23.05
C THR A 235 -6.85 10.80 23.39
N GLN A 236 -6.74 9.61 22.80
CA GLN A 236 -7.51 8.40 23.14
C GLN A 236 -6.64 7.45 23.96
#